data_AF-A7IS98-F1
#
_entry.id   AF-A7IS98-F1
#
_cell.length_a   1.000
_cell.length_b   1.000
_cell.length_c   1.000
_cell.angle_alpha   90.00
_cell.angle_beta   90.00
_cell.angle_gamma   90.00
#
_symmetry.space_group_name_H-M   'P 1'
#
loop_
_entity.id
_entity.type
_entity.pdbx_description
1 polymer ?
#
loop_
_entity_poly.entity_id
_entity_poly.type
_entity_poly.pdbx_seq_one_letter_code
_entity_poly.pdbx_strand_id
1 'polypeptide(L)' 'RRLKANKVKVGEIHNEEDAIKEIAKLEKAMQQAARDLQFEEAAVLRDRIRGIKENLLF' A
#
# COMPACT_ATOMS: atom_id res chain seq x y z
N ARG A 1 10.35 1.47 32.94
CA ARG A 1 10.63 2.62 32.04
C ARG A 1 9.92 2.36 30.70
N ARG A 2 8.87 3.13 30.39
CA ARG A 2 8.22 3.16 29.08
C ARG A 2 9.12 3.87 28.06
N LEU A 3 8.81 3.67 26.78
CA LEU A 3 9.30 4.37 25.58
C LEU A 3 10.55 3.74 24.91
N LYS A 4 10.37 2.60 24.23
CA LYS A 4 11.18 2.34 23.02
C LYS A 4 10.52 3.11 21.88
N ALA A 5 11.07 4.29 21.61
CA ALA A 5 10.69 5.16 20.53
C ALA A 5 10.69 4.37 19.21
N ASN A 6 9.51 4.24 18.60
CA ASN A 6 9.36 3.74 17.25
C ASN A 6 9.82 4.87 16.31
N LYS A 7 11.15 5.01 16.18
CA LYS A 7 11.79 5.93 15.25
C LYS A 7 11.75 5.27 13.88
N VAL A 8 10.58 5.30 13.26
CA VAL A 8 10.43 4.97 11.84
C VAL A 8 11.25 6.01 11.10
N LYS A 9 12.46 5.61 10.70
CA LYS A 9 13.35 6.44 9.91
C LYS A 9 12.66 6.68 8.58
N VAL A 10 12.33 7.95 8.35
CA VAL A 10 11.99 8.48 7.04
C VAL A 10 13.26 8.37 6.19
N GLY A 11 13.21 7.47 5.21
CA GLY A 11 14.31 7.18 4.32
C GLY A 11 14.13 5.76 3.86
N GLU A 12 13.83 5.61 2.57
CA GLU A 12 13.95 4.34 1.85
C GLU A 12 12.83 3.32 2.14
N ILE A 13 11.77 3.37 1.33
CA ILE A 13 11.07 2.14 0.95
C ILE A 13 12.14 1.30 0.23
N HIS A 14 12.81 0.40 0.95
CA HIS A 14 13.93 -0.43 0.46
C HIS A 14 13.73 -1.91 0.78
N ASN A 15 12.48 -2.34 0.91
CA ASN A 15 12.18 -3.77 0.91
C ASN A 15 10.99 -4.01 0.02
N GLU A 16 11.22 -4.81 -1.03
CA GLU A 16 10.15 -5.39 -1.84
C GLU A 16 9.05 -5.97 -0.95
N GLU A 17 9.41 -6.55 0.20
CA GLU A 17 8.46 -7.05 1.20
C GLU A 17 7.45 -6.00 1.70
N ASP A 18 7.87 -4.76 1.93
CA ASP A 18 6.96 -3.71 2.42
C ASP A 18 6.07 -3.19 1.30
N ALA A 19 6.60 -3.10 0.08
CA ALA A 19 5.80 -2.78 -1.10
C ALA A 19 4.78 -3.89 -1.41
N ILE A 20 5.17 -5.16 -1.27
CA ILE A 20 4.27 -6.32 -1.41
C ILE A 20 3.18 -6.30 -0.34
N LYS A 21 3.52 -6.03 0.93
CA LYS A 21 2.53 -5.89 2.01
C LYS A 21 1.55 -4.76 1.74
N GLU A 22 2.03 -3.63 1.22
CA GLU A 22 1.18 -2.49 0.91
C GLU A 22 0.27 -2.78 -0.30
N ILE A 23 0.78 -3.41 -1.35
CA ILE A 23 -0.02 -3.91 -2.48
C ILE A 23 -1.12 -4.86 -1.98
N ALA A 24 -0.78 -5.83 -1.13
CA ALA A 24 -1.75 -6.79 -0.60
C ALA A 24 -2.88 -6.12 0.21
N LYS A 25 -2.56 -5.09 1.00
CA LYS A 25 -3.56 -4.30 1.73
C LYS A 25 -4.47 -3.52 0.77
N LEU A 26 -3.87 -2.85 -0.23
CA LEU A 26 -4.62 -2.06 -1.21
C LEU A 26 -5.50 -2.96 -2.09
N GLU A 27 -5.02 -4.14 -2.49
CA GLU A 27 -5.80 -5.11 -3.25
C GLU A 27 -7.01 -5.60 -2.45
N LYS A 28 -6.83 -5.87 -1.14
CA LYS A 28 -7.95 -6.24 -0.26
C LYS A 28 -8.97 -5.10 -0.12
N ALA A 29 -8.50 -3.85 0.05
CA ALA A 29 -9.39 -2.69 0.12
C ALA A 29 -10.14 -2.46 -1.20
N MET A 30 -9.46 -2.65 -2.35
CA MET A 30 -10.05 -2.50 -3.67
C MET A 30 -11.14 -3.55 -3.91
N GLN A 31 -10.90 -4.80 -3.51
CA GLN A 31 -11.91 -5.85 -3.58
C GLN A 31 -13.13 -5.53 -2.71
N GLN A 32 -12.94 -4.96 -1.52
CA GLN A 32 -14.04 -4.54 -0.66
C GLN A 32 -14.84 -3.40 -1.29
N ALA A 33 -14.16 -2.34 -1.76
CA ALA A 33 -14.79 -1.24 -2.47
C ALA A 33 -15.56 -1.71 -3.72
N ALA A 34 -15.02 -2.69 -4.46
CA ALA A 34 -15.72 -3.29 -5.60
C ALA A 34 -16.97 -4.08 -5.19
N ARG A 35 -16.94 -4.80 -4.06
CA ARG A 35 -18.13 -5.50 -3.51
C ARG A 35 -19.20 -4.51 -3.06
N ASP A 36 -18.78 -3.40 -2.45
CA ASP A 36 -19.65 -2.34 -1.96
C ASP A 36 -20.10 -1.38 -3.09
N LEU A 37 -19.76 -1.69 -4.35
CA LEU A 37 -20.06 -0.90 -5.56
C LEU A 37 -19.47 0.52 -5.53
N GLN A 38 -18.44 0.75 -4.72
CA GLN A 38 -17.68 2.00 -4.63
C GLN A 38 -16.59 2.05 -5.71
N PHE A 39 -17.01 2.25 -6.96
CA PHE A 39 -16.10 2.20 -8.11
C PHE A 39 -15.06 3.32 -8.14
N GLU A 40 -15.39 4.51 -7.62
CA GLU A 40 -14.43 5.62 -7.50
C GLU A 40 -13.28 5.27 -6.56
N GLU A 41 -13.59 4.69 -5.39
CA GLU A 41 -12.59 4.25 -4.44
C GLU A 41 -11.76 3.09 -4.99
N ALA A 42 -12.40 2.12 -5.66
CA ALA A 42 -11.69 1.02 -6.32
C ALA A 42 -10.72 1.53 -7.42
N ALA A 43 -11.09 2.56 -8.18
CA ALA A 43 -10.23 3.16 -9.19
C ALA A 43 -9.00 3.83 -8.58
N VAL A 44 -9.17 4.60 -7.50
CA VAL A 44 -8.05 5.23 -6.76
C VAL A 44 -7.11 4.17 -6.19
N LEU A 45 -7.65 3.10 -5.62
CA LEU A 45 -6.84 2.00 -5.07
C LEU A 45 -6.05 1.27 -6.16
N ARG A 46 -6.67 1.02 -7.32
CA ARG A 46 -5.99 0.45 -8.50
C ARG A 46 -4.81 1.31 -8.95
N ASP A 47 -5.01 2.62 -9.05
CA ASP A 47 -3.97 3.53 -9.54
C ASP A 47 -2.80 3.63 -8.54
N ARG A 48 -3.07 3.56 -7.24
CA ARG A 48 -2.02 3.44 -6.20
C ARG A 48 -1.23 2.14 -6.30
N ILE A 49 -1.91 1.01 -6.48
CA ILE A 49 -1.25 -0.30 -6.66
C ILE A 49 -0.32 -0.24 -7.88
N ARG A 50 -0.77 0.38 -8.98
CA ARG A 50 0.05 0.54 -10.18
C ARG A 50 1.30 1.37 -9.91
N GLY A 51 1.18 2.51 -9.24
CA GLY A 51 2.34 3.35 -8.92
C GLY A 51 3.38 2.63 -8.05
N ILE A 52 2.94 1.80 -7.09
CA ILE A 52 3.86 0.98 -6.28
C ILE A 52 4.53 -0.10 -7.13
N LYS A 53 3.78 -0.79 -8.01
CA LYS A 53 4.33 -1.82 -8.90
C LYS A 53 5.33 -1.25 -9.91
N GLU A 54 5.06 -0.05 -10.44
CA GLU A 54 5.98 0.64 -11.36
C GLU A 54 7.28 1.04 -10.65
N ASN A 55 7.20 1.56 -9.43
CA ASN A 55 8.37 1.90 -8.61
C ASN A 55 9.19 0.68 -8.15
N LEU A 56 8.64 -0.53 -8.24
CA LEU A 56 9.35 -1.79 -7.96
C LEU A 56 10.06 -2.35 -9.19
N LEU A 57 9.55 -2.05 -10.39
CA LEU A 57 10.02 -2.63 -11.64
C LEU A 57 11.14 -1.81 -12.31
N PHE A 58 11.32 -0.56 -11.89
CA PHE A 58 12.25 0.43 -12.44
C PHE A 58 13.17 0.97 -11.35
#